data_AF-A0A494UX38-F1
#
_entry.id   AF-A0A494UX38-F1
#
_cell.length_a   1.000
_cell.length_b   1.000
_cell.length_c   1.000
_cell.angle_alpha   90.00
_cell.angle_beta   90.00
_cell.angle_gamma   90.00
#
_symmetry.space_group_name_H-M   'P 1'
#
loop_
_entity.id
_entity.type
_entity.pdbx_description
1 polymer ?
#
loop_
_entity_poly.entity_id
_entity_poly.type
_entity_poly.pdbx_seq_one_letter_code
_entity_poly.pdbx_strand_id
1 'polypeptide(L)'
;MATKSYPDASPSKKRTAATAVPARRDLIAAQDHVTPAATCTAHLSPQDLVVTAAEPEFARQFGLSADEICGRGLLELLRSRTPGHLREQFAALSSGPSRRFKQKVTGRDGDGRSFHADITAIAVRHPSGEMAGVVVLLRRTAEAVTGGPVLSALDAQVLEGVANGESTVQLASRLYLSRQGIEYRVGQMLRRFDAPNRPALVARAHALGMFAAGQWPPRVLPECVR
;
A
#
# COMPACT_ATOMS: atom_id res chain seq x y z
N MET A 1 -86.22 -15.40 26.98
CA MET A 1 -86.61 -16.68 26.38
C MET A 1 -86.61 -16.51 24.86
N ALA A 2 -85.78 -17.30 24.15
CA ALA A 2 -85.85 -17.71 22.73
C ALA A 2 -86.02 -16.63 21.62
N THR A 3 -85.36 -16.63 20.45
CA THR A 3 -84.40 -17.53 19.75
C THR A 3 -83.98 -16.84 18.44
N LYS A 4 -82.76 -17.15 17.97
CA LYS A 4 -82.29 -17.23 16.56
C LYS A 4 -82.35 -15.98 15.66
N SER A 5 -81.17 -15.58 15.16
CA SER A 5 -80.83 -15.83 13.75
C SER A 5 -79.34 -15.72 13.45
N TYR A 6 -78.93 -16.57 12.52
CA TYR A 6 -77.58 -16.96 12.11
C TYR A 6 -77.02 -15.97 11.04
N PRO A 7 -75.72 -16.05 10.70
CA PRO A 7 -74.87 -14.97 10.22
C PRO A 7 -74.75 -14.91 8.70
N ASP A 8 -74.29 -13.76 8.22
CA ASP A 8 -73.78 -13.62 6.87
C ASP A 8 -72.29 -13.97 6.80
N ALA A 9 -71.98 -14.73 5.77
CA ALA A 9 -70.68 -15.27 5.46
C ALA A 9 -69.92 -14.30 4.57
N SER A 10 -68.63 -14.10 4.85
CA SER A 10 -67.68 -13.73 3.81
C SER A 10 -66.35 -14.43 4.03
N PRO A 11 -65.68 -14.86 2.95
CA PRO A 11 -64.95 -16.11 2.96
C PRO A 11 -63.52 -15.97 3.48
N SER A 12 -63.14 -17.04 4.19
CA SER A 12 -61.77 -17.44 4.45
C SER A 12 -60.98 -17.58 3.14
N LYS A 13 -59.87 -16.84 3.00
CA LYS A 13 -58.73 -17.31 2.19
C LYS A 13 -57.56 -17.62 3.13
N LYS A 14 -57.05 -18.82 2.90
CA LYS A 14 -56.16 -19.60 3.75
C LYS A 14 -54.85 -18.89 4.07
N ARG A 15 -54.42 -19.09 5.32
CA ARG A 15 -53.04 -19.14 5.81
C ARG A 15 -52.07 -19.67 4.74
N THR A 16 -51.00 -18.94 4.53
CA THR A 16 -49.67 -19.55 4.42
C THR A 16 -48.78 -18.83 5.42
N ALA A 17 -48.36 -19.58 6.43
CA ALA A 17 -47.38 -19.13 7.40
C ALA A 17 -45.99 -19.16 6.74
N ALA A 18 -45.23 -18.09 6.89
CA ALA A 18 -43.77 -18.12 6.81
C ALA A 18 -43.21 -17.05 7.76
N THR A 19 -42.97 -17.51 8.98
CA THR A 19 -41.78 -17.22 9.81
C THR A 19 -41.41 -15.76 10.06
N ALA A 20 -41.79 -15.27 11.25
CA ALA A 20 -41.22 -14.11 11.91
C ALA A 20 -39.88 -14.47 12.59
N VAL A 21 -38.84 -13.65 12.39
CA VAL A 21 -37.64 -13.56 13.26
C VAL A 21 -37.14 -12.09 13.21
N PRO A 22 -36.69 -11.50 14.34
CA PRO A 22 -37.05 -10.13 14.71
C PRO A 22 -36.00 -9.06 14.39
N ALA A 23 -36.45 -7.81 14.50
CA ALA A 23 -35.62 -6.62 14.63
C ALA A 23 -34.67 -6.73 15.84
N ARG A 24 -33.40 -6.35 15.65
CA ARG A 24 -32.53 -5.89 16.72
C ARG A 24 -31.86 -4.58 16.31
N ARG A 25 -32.26 -3.52 17.01
CA ARG A 25 -31.53 -2.27 17.15
C ARG A 25 -30.32 -2.46 18.06
N ASP A 26 -29.33 -1.61 17.79
CA ASP A 26 -28.27 -1.10 18.67
C ASP A 26 -27.18 -2.07 19.17
N LEU A 27 -25.94 -1.77 18.79
CA LEU A 27 -24.99 -1.12 19.71
C LEU A 27 -23.74 -0.67 18.96
N ILE A 28 -23.55 0.64 18.96
CA ILE A 28 -22.27 1.31 18.73
C ILE A 28 -21.31 0.80 19.81
N ALA A 29 -20.28 0.08 19.40
CA ALA A 29 -19.06 -0.07 20.15
C ALA A 29 -17.97 0.62 19.34
N ALA A 30 -17.63 1.84 19.74
CA ALA A 30 -16.39 2.49 19.36
C ALA A 30 -15.25 1.59 19.83
N GLN A 31 -14.63 0.89 18.88
CA GLN A 31 -13.31 0.32 19.07
C GLN A 31 -12.34 1.27 18.40
N ASP A 32 -11.52 1.92 19.21
CA ASP A 32 -10.29 2.58 18.79
C ASP A 32 -9.41 1.54 18.10
N HIS A 33 -9.66 1.34 16.82
CA HIS A 33 -8.80 0.58 15.94
C HIS A 33 -7.74 1.55 15.41
N VAL A 34 -6.48 1.23 15.71
CA VAL A 34 -5.36 1.60 14.84
C VAL A 34 -5.78 1.20 13.43
N THR A 35 -6.10 2.20 12.60
CA THR A 35 -6.72 1.99 11.28
C THR A 35 -5.78 1.11 10.46
N PRO A 36 -6.14 -0.15 10.14
CA PRO A 36 -5.35 -0.90 9.18
C PRO A 36 -5.39 -0.10 7.87
N ALA A 37 -4.23 0.13 7.25
CA ALA A 37 -4.15 0.87 5.98
C ALA A 37 -5.25 0.37 5.03
N ALA A 38 -6.26 1.22 4.80
CA ALA A 38 -7.50 0.81 4.16
C ALA A 38 -7.19 0.21 2.79
N THR A 39 -7.70 -0.99 2.54
CA THR A 39 -7.60 -1.60 1.21
C THR A 39 -8.69 -0.95 0.36
N CYS A 40 -8.29 -0.28 -0.70
CA CYS A 40 -9.19 0.45 -1.58
C CYS A 40 -9.36 -0.30 -2.91
N THR A 41 -10.52 -0.16 -3.55
CA THR A 41 -10.87 -0.95 -4.74
C THR A 41 -11.13 -0.12 -5.99
N ALA A 42 -10.84 -0.72 -7.15
CA ALA A 42 -11.17 -0.18 -8.47
C ALA A 42 -11.51 -1.30 -9.46
N HIS A 43 -12.35 -0.96 -10.43
CA HIS A 43 -12.75 -1.79 -11.55
C HIS A 43 -12.07 -1.31 -12.82
N LEU A 44 -11.63 -2.27 -13.64
CA LEU A 44 -10.94 -2.00 -14.89
C LEU A 44 -11.63 -2.66 -16.07
N SER A 45 -11.51 -2.00 -17.23
CA SER A 45 -11.82 -2.61 -18.53
C SER A 45 -10.88 -3.79 -18.82
N PRO A 46 -11.41 -4.92 -19.31
CA PRO A 46 -10.62 -6.12 -19.57
C PRO A 46 -9.65 -5.97 -20.77
N GLN A 47 -9.89 -4.99 -21.66
CA GLN A 47 -9.09 -4.81 -22.88
C GLN A 47 -7.86 -3.93 -22.62
N ASP A 48 -8.08 -2.74 -22.04
CA ASP A 48 -7.04 -1.71 -21.94
C ASP A 48 -6.58 -1.41 -20.51
N LEU A 49 -7.15 -2.10 -19.52
CA LEU A 49 -6.86 -1.89 -18.09
C LEU A 49 -7.11 -0.45 -17.63
N VAL A 50 -8.05 0.23 -18.30
CA VAL A 50 -8.53 1.56 -17.95
C VAL A 50 -9.49 1.46 -16.77
N VAL A 51 -9.35 2.36 -15.81
CA VAL A 51 -10.24 2.45 -14.64
C VAL A 51 -11.65 2.85 -15.10
N THR A 52 -12.62 1.97 -14.88
CA THR A 52 -14.03 2.20 -15.23
C THR A 52 -14.86 2.66 -14.03
N ALA A 53 -14.46 2.27 -12.82
CA ALA A 53 -15.02 2.76 -11.57
C ALA A 53 -13.96 2.63 -10.46
N ALA A 54 -13.98 3.53 -9.49
CA ALA A 54 -13.07 3.48 -8.35
C ALA A 54 -13.77 3.99 -7.08
N GLU A 55 -13.41 3.40 -5.94
CA GLU A 55 -13.76 4.00 -4.65
C GLU A 55 -13.05 5.36 -4.49
N PRO A 56 -13.66 6.33 -3.79
CA PRO A 56 -13.02 7.61 -3.50
C PRO A 56 -11.67 7.44 -2.79
N GLU A 57 -11.51 6.43 -1.94
CA GLU A 57 -10.26 6.15 -1.25
C GLU A 57 -9.16 5.66 -2.20
N PHE A 58 -9.52 4.92 -3.25
CA PHE A 58 -8.57 4.50 -4.29
C PHE A 58 -8.07 5.72 -5.07
N ALA A 59 -8.97 6.61 -5.48
CA ALA A 59 -8.62 7.83 -6.19
C ALA A 59 -7.71 8.75 -5.36
N ARG A 60 -8.01 8.91 -4.07
CA ARG A 60 -7.21 9.70 -3.12
C ARG A 60 -5.77 9.23 -2.98
N GLN A 61 -5.46 7.94 -3.21
CA GLN A 61 -4.07 7.47 -3.18
C GLN A 61 -3.19 8.15 -4.24
N PHE A 62 -3.80 8.57 -5.35
CA PHE A 62 -3.13 9.24 -6.47
C PHE A 62 -3.34 10.76 -6.45
N GLY A 63 -3.99 11.29 -5.41
CA GLY A 63 -4.38 12.71 -5.34
C GLY A 63 -5.42 13.11 -6.38
N LEU A 64 -6.22 12.16 -6.86
CA LEU A 64 -7.28 12.39 -7.84
C LEU A 64 -8.64 12.24 -7.17
N SER A 65 -9.67 12.84 -7.78
CA SER A 65 -11.07 12.51 -7.52
C SER A 65 -11.49 11.21 -8.24
N ALA A 66 -12.62 10.64 -7.83
CA ALA A 66 -13.17 9.43 -8.46
C ALA A 66 -13.47 9.66 -9.96
N ASP A 67 -13.89 10.87 -10.34
CA ASP A 67 -14.18 11.20 -11.74
C ASP A 67 -12.90 11.37 -12.57
N GLU A 68 -11.85 11.98 -11.99
CA GLU A 68 -10.57 12.20 -12.68
C GLU A 68 -9.73 10.94 -12.87
N ILE A 69 -9.92 9.93 -12.00
CA ILE A 69 -9.22 8.65 -12.11
C ILE A 69 -9.92 7.72 -13.09
N CYS A 70 -11.24 7.84 -13.26
CA CYS A 70 -11.97 7.11 -14.29
C CYS A 70 -11.46 7.52 -15.69
N GLY A 71 -11.27 6.55 -16.57
CA GLY A 71 -10.69 6.77 -17.91
C GLY A 71 -9.15 6.73 -17.95
N ARG A 72 -8.45 6.68 -16.80
CA ARG A 72 -6.98 6.54 -16.78
C ARG A 72 -6.56 5.07 -16.85
N GLY A 73 -5.42 4.81 -17.49
CA GLY A 73 -4.82 3.48 -17.53
C GLY A 73 -4.14 3.13 -16.20
N LEU A 74 -4.41 1.95 -15.64
CA LEU A 74 -3.79 1.53 -14.38
C LEU A 74 -2.26 1.50 -14.46
N LEU A 75 -1.70 1.11 -15.61
CA LEU A 75 -0.25 1.02 -15.84
C LEU A 75 0.43 2.40 -15.94
N GLU A 76 -0.34 3.48 -16.04
CA GLU A 76 0.17 4.85 -15.94
C GLU A 76 0.35 5.27 -14.48
N LEU A 77 -0.59 4.85 -13.63
CA LEU A 77 -0.67 5.15 -12.21
C LEU A 77 0.30 4.29 -11.37
N LEU A 78 0.50 3.03 -11.76
CA LEU A 78 1.28 2.06 -11.01
C LEU A 78 2.43 1.47 -11.84
N ARG A 79 3.58 1.27 -11.18
CA ARG A 79 4.78 0.69 -11.76
C ARG A 79 5.25 -0.50 -10.91
N SER A 80 5.79 -1.51 -11.58
CA SER A 80 6.51 -2.61 -10.91
C SER A 80 7.99 -2.24 -10.79
N ARG A 81 8.68 -2.82 -9.80
CA ARG A 81 10.16 -2.72 -9.68
C ARG A 81 10.85 -3.23 -10.94
N THR A 82 10.35 -4.33 -11.50
CA THR A 82 10.80 -4.87 -12.78
C THR A 82 9.93 -4.29 -13.90
N PRO A 83 10.51 -3.58 -14.88
CA PRO A 83 9.78 -3.08 -16.05
C PRO A 83 9.07 -4.21 -16.78
N GLY A 84 7.88 -3.94 -17.35
CA GLY A 84 7.11 -4.93 -18.13
C GLY A 84 6.39 -5.99 -17.29
N HIS A 85 6.90 -6.37 -16.12
CA HIS A 85 6.35 -7.47 -15.32
C HIS A 85 4.87 -7.31 -14.96
N LEU A 86 4.44 -6.09 -14.60
CA LEU A 86 3.04 -5.84 -14.28
C LEU A 86 2.13 -6.08 -15.49
N ARG A 87 2.57 -5.70 -16.69
CA ARG A 87 1.84 -5.91 -17.94
C ARG A 87 1.73 -7.41 -18.28
N GLU A 88 2.80 -8.16 -18.07
CA GLU A 88 2.81 -9.63 -18.25
C GLU A 88 1.83 -10.32 -17.30
N GLN A 89 1.77 -9.90 -16.03
CA GLN A 89 0.82 -10.45 -15.05
C GLN A 89 -0.64 -10.18 -15.47
N PHE A 90 -0.95 -8.98 -15.98
CA PHE A 90 -2.28 -8.70 -16.52
C PHE A 90 -2.57 -9.49 -17.80
N ALA A 91 -1.60 -9.66 -18.70
CA ALA A 91 -1.78 -10.49 -19.88
C ALA A 91 -2.08 -11.96 -19.50
N ALA A 92 -1.38 -12.50 -18.50
CA ALA A 92 -1.64 -13.83 -17.94
C ALA A 92 -2.98 -13.93 -17.20
N LEU A 93 -3.46 -12.82 -16.61
CA LEU A 93 -4.79 -12.73 -16.02
C LEU A 93 -5.90 -12.82 -17.09
N SER A 94 -5.68 -12.16 -18.24
CA SER A 94 -6.60 -12.17 -19.38
C SER A 94 -6.61 -13.50 -20.13
N SER A 95 -5.45 -14.08 -20.42
CA SER A 95 -5.32 -15.33 -21.19
C SER A 95 -5.74 -16.60 -20.44
N GLY A 96 -6.10 -16.50 -19.16
CA GLY A 96 -6.71 -17.59 -18.38
C GLY A 96 -5.83 -18.48 -17.51
N PRO A 97 -4.47 -18.53 -17.57
CA PRO A 97 -3.70 -19.38 -16.66
C PRO A 97 -3.78 -18.93 -15.20
N SER A 98 -4.08 -17.66 -14.95
CA SER A 98 -4.19 -17.09 -13.59
C SER A 98 -5.55 -16.42 -13.38
N ARG A 99 -6.22 -16.70 -12.25
CA ARG A 99 -7.46 -16.01 -11.85
C ARG A 99 -7.21 -14.75 -11.02
N ARG A 100 -6.04 -14.64 -10.41
CA ARG A 100 -5.60 -13.51 -9.61
C ARG A 100 -4.08 -13.49 -9.53
N PHE A 101 -3.52 -12.33 -9.27
CA PHE A 101 -2.12 -12.21 -8.85
C PHE A 101 -2.00 -11.14 -7.76
N LYS A 102 -0.93 -11.24 -6.96
CA LYS A 102 -0.53 -10.22 -6.00
C LYS A 102 0.89 -9.76 -6.32
N GLN A 103 1.11 -8.45 -6.34
CA GLN A 103 2.39 -7.86 -6.72
C GLN A 103 2.70 -6.63 -5.86
N LYS A 104 3.98 -6.35 -5.65
CA LYS A 104 4.44 -5.07 -5.08
C LYS A 104 4.61 -4.05 -6.19
N VAL A 105 4.04 -2.86 -6.00
CA VAL A 105 4.06 -1.76 -6.96
C VAL A 105 4.46 -0.45 -6.28
N THR A 106 4.86 0.51 -7.11
CA THR A 106 5.04 1.91 -6.74
C THR A 106 4.03 2.76 -7.49
N GLY A 107 3.45 3.74 -6.79
CA GLY A 107 2.60 4.79 -7.38
C GLY A 107 3.14 6.17 -7.02
N ARG A 108 2.55 7.21 -7.62
CA ARG A 108 2.77 8.61 -7.22
C ARG A 108 1.47 9.17 -6.64
N ASP A 109 1.58 9.86 -5.50
CA ASP A 109 0.44 10.59 -4.94
C ASP A 109 0.29 12.00 -5.57
N GLY A 110 -0.71 12.76 -5.12
CA GLY A 110 -1.03 14.09 -5.64
C GLY A 110 0.09 15.12 -5.48
N ASP A 111 0.97 14.92 -4.49
CA ASP A 111 2.14 15.76 -4.26
C ASP A 111 3.36 15.30 -5.07
N GLY A 112 3.19 14.28 -5.92
CA GLY A 112 4.25 13.67 -6.72
C GLY A 112 5.18 12.74 -5.93
N ARG A 113 4.88 12.46 -4.66
CA ARG A 113 5.70 11.56 -3.82
C ARG A 113 5.44 10.12 -4.21
N SER A 114 6.52 9.34 -4.28
CA SER A 114 6.39 7.91 -4.56
C SER A 114 5.90 7.18 -3.31
N PHE A 115 4.98 6.23 -3.49
CA PHE A 115 4.53 5.36 -2.42
C PHE A 115 4.61 3.89 -2.82
N HIS A 116 4.77 3.03 -1.83
CA HIS A 116 4.73 1.58 -2.01
C HIS A 116 3.35 1.01 -1.70
N ALA A 117 2.91 0.07 -2.51
CA ALA A 117 1.66 -0.64 -2.29
C ALA A 117 1.75 -2.10 -2.72
N ASP A 118 0.93 -2.92 -2.09
CA ASP A 118 0.55 -4.22 -2.62
C ASP A 118 -0.67 -4.04 -3.52
N ILE A 119 -0.59 -4.54 -4.76
CA ILE A 119 -1.74 -4.68 -5.65
C ILE A 119 -2.17 -6.15 -5.69
N THR A 120 -3.47 -6.39 -5.58
CA THR A 120 -4.08 -7.68 -5.92
C THR A 120 -5.06 -7.46 -7.06
N ALA A 121 -4.84 -8.09 -8.21
CA ALA A 121 -5.76 -8.03 -9.34
C ALA A 121 -6.49 -9.37 -9.48
N ILE A 122 -7.79 -9.31 -9.72
CA ILE A 122 -8.68 -10.47 -9.78
C ILE A 122 -9.50 -10.39 -11.07
N ALA A 123 -9.44 -11.44 -11.89
CA ALA A 123 -10.25 -11.56 -13.10
C ALA A 123 -11.71 -11.83 -12.73
N VAL A 124 -12.62 -11.01 -13.25
CA VAL A 124 -14.07 -11.28 -13.21
C VAL A 124 -14.47 -11.86 -14.56
N ARG A 125 -15.11 -13.03 -14.55
CA ARG A 125 -15.53 -13.76 -15.75
C ARG A 125 -17.01 -14.07 -15.71
N HIS A 126 -17.66 -14.04 -16.86
CA HIS A 126 -19.00 -14.56 -17.02
C HIS A 126 -19.00 -16.11 -16.91
N PRO A 127 -20.17 -16.73 -16.67
CA PRO A 127 -20.30 -18.19 -16.72
C PRO A 127 -19.86 -18.80 -18.07
N SER A 128 -19.92 -18.02 -19.16
CA SER A 128 -19.41 -18.38 -20.49
C SER A 128 -17.88 -18.50 -20.57
N GLY A 129 -17.14 -18.04 -19.54
CA GLY A 129 -15.67 -18.04 -19.50
C GLY A 129 -15.03 -16.74 -20.00
N GLU A 130 -15.79 -15.89 -20.68
CA GLU A 130 -15.36 -14.58 -21.14
C GLU A 130 -15.05 -13.64 -19.97
N MET A 131 -14.04 -12.78 -20.14
CA MET A 131 -13.64 -11.82 -19.11
C MET A 131 -14.58 -10.61 -19.14
N ALA A 132 -15.30 -10.41 -18.04
CA ALA A 132 -16.21 -9.28 -17.84
C ALA A 132 -15.46 -8.02 -17.38
N GLY A 133 -14.33 -8.19 -16.67
CA GLY A 133 -13.52 -7.10 -16.18
C GLY A 133 -12.46 -7.56 -15.18
N VAL A 134 -11.77 -6.60 -14.58
CA VAL A 134 -10.77 -6.86 -13.54
C VAL A 134 -11.07 -6.00 -12.32
N VAL A 135 -11.06 -6.61 -11.13
CA VAL A 135 -11.11 -5.89 -9.86
C VAL A 135 -9.70 -5.80 -9.31
N VAL A 136 -9.30 -4.59 -8.94
CA VAL A 136 -8.02 -4.31 -8.29
C VAL A 136 -8.27 -3.89 -6.86
N LEU A 137 -7.54 -4.51 -5.95
CA LEU A 137 -7.40 -4.11 -4.56
C LEU A 137 -6.01 -3.52 -4.39
N LEU A 138 -5.95 -2.30 -3.87
CA LEU A 138 -4.70 -1.60 -3.59
C LEU A 138 -4.61 -1.36 -2.09
N ARG A 139 -3.51 -1.81 -1.50
CA ARG A 139 -3.20 -1.55 -0.09
C ARG A 139 -1.87 -0.84 -0.02
N ARG A 140 -1.89 0.42 0.41
CA ARG A 140 -0.64 1.15 0.69
C ARG A 140 0.09 0.37 1.78
N THR A 141 1.30 -0.04 1.45
CA THR A 141 2.17 -0.63 2.46
C THR A 141 2.76 0.58 3.16
N ALA A 142 2.55 0.69 4.47
CA ALA A 142 3.40 1.57 5.27
C ALA A 142 4.81 1.29 4.79
N GLU A 143 5.48 2.32 4.28
CA GLU A 143 6.84 2.23 3.77
C GLU A 143 7.57 1.33 4.74
N ALA A 144 8.00 0.15 4.27
CA ALA A 144 8.52 -0.85 5.19
C ALA A 144 9.66 -0.17 5.92
N VAL A 145 9.41 0.12 7.19
CA VAL A 145 10.33 0.71 8.14
C VAL A 145 11.65 0.00 7.89
N THR A 146 12.58 0.75 7.30
CA THR A 146 14.01 0.46 7.29
C THR A 146 14.32 -1.00 7.01
N GLY A 147 14.42 -1.39 5.74
CA GLY A 147 15.10 -2.65 5.39
C GLY A 147 16.59 -2.61 5.74
N GLY A 148 17.10 -1.42 6.12
CA GLY A 148 18.48 -1.21 6.53
C GLY A 148 18.75 -1.60 7.99
N PRO A 149 20.02 -1.85 8.32
CA PRO A 149 20.41 -2.21 9.67
C PRO A 149 20.16 -1.05 10.65
N VAL A 150 19.64 -1.36 11.84
CA VAL A 150 19.49 -0.37 12.94
C VAL A 150 20.86 0.12 13.40
N LEU A 151 21.07 1.42 13.40
CA LEU A 151 22.32 2.08 13.77
C LEU A 151 22.30 2.54 15.23
N SER A 152 23.48 2.67 15.82
CA SER A 152 23.61 3.48 17.03
C SER A 152 23.46 4.96 16.67
N ALA A 153 23.06 5.81 17.63
CA ALA A 153 23.00 7.26 17.42
C ALA A 153 24.30 7.83 16.84
N LEU A 154 25.45 7.31 17.28
CA LEU A 154 26.75 7.74 16.80
C LEU A 154 27.03 7.28 15.36
N ASP A 155 26.71 6.03 15.01
CA ASP A 155 26.90 5.56 13.63
C ASP A 155 25.96 6.27 12.65
N ALA A 156 24.76 6.65 13.10
CA ALA A 156 23.84 7.49 12.33
C ALA A 156 24.46 8.87 12.05
N GLN A 157 25.02 9.54 13.07
CA GLN A 157 25.73 10.82 12.89
C GLN A 157 26.96 10.72 11.97
N VAL A 158 27.68 9.58 12.01
CA VAL A 158 28.78 9.31 11.07
C VAL A 158 28.23 9.13 9.66
N LEU A 159 27.17 8.35 9.47
CA LEU A 159 26.54 8.12 8.16
C LEU A 159 26.00 9.43 7.55
N GLU A 160 25.35 10.28 8.35
CA GLU A 160 24.90 11.61 7.93
C GLU A 160 26.06 12.48 7.45
N GLY A 161 27.16 12.53 8.21
CA GLY A 161 28.32 13.31 7.81
C GLY A 161 29.02 12.75 6.57
N VAL A 162 29.09 11.41 6.43
CA VAL A 162 29.56 10.77 5.19
C VAL A 162 28.68 11.16 4.01
N ALA A 163 27.35 11.16 4.17
CA ALA A 163 26.39 11.55 3.14
C ALA A 163 26.47 13.04 2.78
N ASN A 164 26.84 13.89 3.74
CA ASN A 164 27.14 15.30 3.54
C ASN A 164 28.53 15.54 2.91
N GLY A 165 29.31 14.48 2.64
CA GLY A 165 30.65 14.59 2.04
C GLY A 165 31.76 14.96 3.02
N GLU A 166 31.53 14.86 4.34
CA GLU A 166 32.57 15.12 5.33
C GLU A 166 33.72 14.10 5.21
N SER A 167 34.95 14.61 5.27
CA SER A 167 36.15 13.78 5.38
C SER A 167 36.24 13.10 6.75
N THR A 168 37.05 12.04 6.86
CA THR A 168 37.36 11.39 8.15
C THR A 168 37.87 12.38 9.19
N VAL A 169 38.63 13.40 8.78
CA VAL A 169 39.18 14.42 9.68
C VAL A 169 38.08 15.33 10.23
N GLN A 170 37.19 15.81 9.36
CA GLN A 170 36.06 16.65 9.77
C GLN A 170 35.12 15.89 10.71
N LEU A 171 34.81 14.63 10.40
CA LEU A 171 34.01 13.75 11.26
C LEU A 171 34.67 13.53 12.63
N ALA A 172 35.98 13.25 12.64
CA ALA A 172 36.75 13.05 13.87
C ALA A 172 36.71 14.30 14.77
N SER A 173 36.94 15.48 14.18
CA SER A 173 36.87 16.76 14.91
C SER A 173 35.46 17.07 15.41
N ARG A 174 34.43 16.88 14.59
CA ARG A 174 33.03 17.21 14.93
C ARG A 174 32.44 16.27 15.98
N LEU A 175 32.79 14.99 15.92
CA LEU A 175 32.26 13.96 16.82
C LEU A 175 33.18 13.69 18.02
N TYR A 176 34.27 14.44 18.16
CA TYR A 176 35.27 14.28 19.23
C TYR A 176 35.81 12.84 19.33
N LEU A 177 36.11 12.25 18.18
CA LEU A 177 36.65 10.89 18.05
C LEU A 177 38.02 10.90 17.38
N SER A 178 38.78 9.82 17.56
CA SER A 178 40.01 9.63 16.79
C SER A 178 39.68 9.34 15.31
N ARG A 179 40.59 9.71 14.40
CA ARG A 179 40.49 9.40 12.97
C ARG A 179 40.30 7.90 12.73
N GLN A 180 41.09 7.08 13.43
CA GLN A 180 40.99 5.62 13.37
C GLN A 180 39.64 5.11 13.89
N GLY A 181 39.06 5.75 14.91
CA GLY A 181 37.72 5.42 15.40
C GLY A 181 36.64 5.67 14.36
N ILE A 182 36.73 6.76 13.61
CA ILE A 182 35.83 7.05 12.48
C ILE A 182 36.02 6.02 11.37
N GLU A 183 37.27 5.73 10.97
CA GLU A 183 37.57 4.73 9.93
C GLU A 183 37.04 3.35 10.30
N TYR A 184 37.22 2.94 11.55
CA TYR A 184 36.67 1.69 12.06
C TYR A 184 35.15 1.63 11.91
N ARG A 185 34.43 2.67 12.37
CA ARG A 185 32.96 2.73 12.27
C ARG A 185 32.48 2.71 10.83
N VAL A 186 33.12 3.49 9.95
CA VAL A 186 32.80 3.48 8.51
C VAL A 186 33.06 2.10 7.91
N GLY A 187 34.17 1.45 8.27
CA GLY A 187 34.48 0.08 7.84
C GLY A 187 33.44 -0.94 8.29
N GLN A 188 32.95 -0.84 9.53
CA GLN A 188 31.86 -1.68 10.04
C GLN A 188 30.55 -1.42 9.29
N MET A 189 30.23 -0.17 8.98
CA MET A 189 29.04 0.16 8.17
C MET A 189 29.17 -0.36 6.74
N LEU A 190 30.34 -0.24 6.10
CA LEU A 190 30.57 -0.80 4.76
C LEU A 190 30.25 -2.30 4.73
N ARG A 191 30.70 -3.06 5.73
CA ARG A 191 30.39 -4.50 5.84
C ARG A 191 28.90 -4.75 6.09
N ARG A 192 28.29 -4.03 7.04
CA ARG A 192 26.87 -4.20 7.41
C ARG A 192 25.91 -3.87 6.27
N PHE A 193 26.26 -2.89 5.44
CA PHE A 193 25.46 -2.48 4.29
C PHE A 193 25.86 -3.24 3.02
N ASP A 194 26.91 -4.08 3.07
CA ASP A 194 27.48 -4.75 1.90
C ASP A 194 27.89 -3.74 0.80
N ALA A 195 28.50 -2.62 1.23
CA ALA A 195 28.94 -1.54 0.38
C ALA A 195 30.47 -1.60 0.15
N PRO A 196 30.96 -1.54 -1.11
CA PRO A 196 32.39 -1.63 -1.40
C PRO A 196 33.18 -0.35 -1.10
N ASN A 197 32.53 0.80 -0.94
CA ASN A 197 33.17 2.09 -0.71
C ASN A 197 32.19 3.11 -0.09
N ARG A 198 32.71 4.27 0.35
CA ARG A 198 31.91 5.33 1.02
C ARG A 198 30.72 5.82 0.18
N PRO A 199 30.86 6.15 -1.12
CA PRO A 199 29.71 6.53 -1.94
C PRO A 199 28.65 5.43 -2.03
N ALA A 200 29.06 4.17 -2.19
CA ALA A 200 28.13 3.04 -2.23
C ALA A 200 27.41 2.83 -0.89
N LEU A 201 28.06 3.13 0.25
CA LEU A 201 27.41 3.13 1.56
C LEU A 201 26.24 4.12 1.60
N VAL A 202 26.47 5.35 1.14
CA VAL A 202 25.43 6.39 1.08
C VAL A 202 24.32 5.98 0.12
N ALA A 203 24.67 5.48 -1.08
CA ALA A 203 23.69 5.03 -2.06
C ALA A 203 22.82 3.88 -1.53
N ARG A 204 23.42 2.91 -0.81
CA ARG A 204 22.66 1.82 -0.18
C ARG A 204 21.78 2.31 0.96
N ALA A 205 22.26 3.21 1.83
CA ALA A 205 21.43 3.81 2.86
C ALA A 205 20.22 4.56 2.27
N HIS A 206 20.42 5.27 1.15
CA HIS A 206 19.34 5.94 0.43
C HIS A 206 18.35 4.93 -0.20
N ALA A 207 18.85 3.85 -0.81
CA ALA A 207 18.01 2.79 -1.39
C ALA A 207 17.21 2.02 -0.32
N LEU A 208 17.73 1.97 0.91
CA LEU A 208 17.07 1.37 2.07
C LEU A 208 16.10 2.32 2.78
N GLY A 209 15.92 3.55 2.27
CA GLY A 209 15.00 4.53 2.82
C GLY A 209 15.42 5.06 4.18
N MET A 210 16.73 5.08 4.48
CA MET A 210 17.21 5.46 5.82
C MET A 210 17.29 6.98 6.02
N PHE A 211 17.21 7.78 4.96
CA PHE A 211 17.27 9.24 5.04
C PHE A 211 15.88 9.88 4.92
N ALA A 212 15.66 10.97 5.65
CA ALA A 212 14.44 11.77 5.55
C ALA A 212 14.26 12.36 4.14
N ALA A 213 13.12 12.09 3.52
CA ALA A 213 12.81 12.57 2.18
C ALA A 213 12.69 14.11 2.13
N GLY A 214 13.29 14.72 1.11
CA GLY A 214 13.21 16.16 0.87
C GLY A 214 14.03 17.04 1.82
N GLN A 215 14.88 16.45 2.67
CA GLN A 215 15.72 17.18 3.60
C GLN A 215 17.18 17.23 3.14
N TRP A 216 17.77 18.44 3.16
CA TRP A 216 19.20 18.67 2.94
C TRP A 216 19.80 19.52 4.07
N PRO A 217 20.97 19.14 4.64
CA PRO A 217 21.70 17.89 4.42
C PRO A 217 20.91 16.62 4.82
N PRO A 218 21.28 15.43 4.29
CA PRO A 218 20.56 14.18 4.58
C PRO A 218 20.59 13.84 6.08
N ARG A 219 19.43 13.48 6.64
CA ARG A 219 19.29 13.05 8.05
C ARG A 219 18.75 11.65 8.13
N VAL A 220 19.32 10.85 9.03
CA VAL A 220 18.86 9.49 9.27
C VAL A 220 17.53 9.55 10.03
N LEU A 221 16.56 8.75 9.59
CA LEU A 221 15.25 8.69 10.21
C LEU A 221 15.35 8.13 11.65
N PRO A 222 14.60 8.66 12.63
CA PRO A 222 14.64 8.18 14.02
C PRO A 222 14.40 6.67 14.16
N GLU A 223 13.54 6.09 13.32
CA GLU A 223 13.25 4.65 13.26
C GLU A 223 14.47 3.78 12.87
N CYS A 224 15.49 4.36 12.24
CA CYS A 224 16.74 3.67 11.93
C CYS A 224 17.71 3.59 13.11
N VAL A 225 17.41 4.22 14.25
CA VAL A 225 18.36 4.46 15.35
C VAL A 225 17.91 3.74 16.63
N ARG A 226 18.87 3.14 17.35
CA ARG A 226 18.70 2.56 18.69
C ARG A 226 19.57 3.28 19.72
#